data_AF-A0A1Q8LZM6-F1
#
_entry.id   AF-A0A1Q8LZM6-F1
#
_cell.length_a   1.000
_cell.length_b   1.000
_cell.length_c   1.000
_cell.angle_alpha   90.00
_cell.angle_beta   90.00
_cell.angle_gamma   90.00
#
_symmetry.space_group_name_H-M   'P 1'
#
loop_
_entity.id
_entity.type
_entity.pdbx_description
1 polymer ?
#
loop_
_entity_poly.entity_id
_entity_poly.type
_entity_poly.pdbx_seq_one_letter_code
_entity_poly.pdbx_strand_id
1 'polypeptide(L)'
;MTATSAPARSWARVGTGTPDTRTRRALVAGLARTTSTLVGATVAILVVWTAFVSLVDVSPFVAKTPLDVWRYLFTDPTAAASRAGIGAALVVTLGDAALGFGLGLVLAAAVTVLFHFFRTAEKMLTPTISALHAIPMVTVAPILVLIFGRGPFGVAVIGAAIVFVPAMLTMLQGIRSAPRTDLDMCAAFGGSSWSAFARVALPHAVPTWFAAARVAVTSSVVGALLAEWLASGEGLGGQMLRDANEFEFARLWASVVVLTVVCVLIYQLVGLLETFVTAQMGVTR
;
A
#
# COMPACT_ATOMS: atom_id res chain seq x y z
N MET A 1 -23.89 63.30 -32.30
CA MET A 1 -22.52 62.80 -32.08
C MET A 1 -22.19 62.99 -30.61
N THR A 2 -22.38 61.95 -29.79
CA THR A 2 -21.99 61.92 -28.37
C THR A 2 -21.51 60.50 -28.09
N ALA A 3 -20.20 60.35 -28.01
CA ALA A 3 -19.52 59.07 -27.82
C ALA A 3 -19.66 58.61 -26.36
N THR A 4 -20.29 57.47 -26.16
CA THR A 4 -20.40 56.78 -24.87
C THR A 4 -19.10 56.00 -24.63
N SER A 5 -18.28 56.45 -23.68
CA SER A 5 -17.04 55.79 -23.25
C SER A 5 -17.34 54.53 -22.43
N ALA A 6 -16.75 53.40 -22.82
CA ALA A 6 -16.84 52.12 -22.12
C ALA A 6 -16.11 52.14 -20.76
N PRO A 7 -16.60 51.42 -19.73
CA PRO A 7 -15.91 51.31 -18.44
C PRO A 7 -14.70 50.37 -18.55
N ALA A 8 -13.52 50.90 -18.20
CA ALA A 8 -12.28 50.15 -18.09
C ALA A 8 -12.38 49.10 -16.97
N ARG A 9 -12.29 47.82 -17.33
CA ARG A 9 -12.25 46.70 -16.37
C ARG A 9 -10.86 46.66 -15.71
N SER A 10 -10.80 46.99 -14.42
CA SER A 10 -9.59 46.92 -13.59
C SER A 10 -9.34 45.48 -13.11
N TRP A 11 -8.63 44.68 -13.90
CA TRP A 11 -8.18 43.33 -13.52
C TRP A 11 -6.77 43.30 -12.90
N ALA A 12 -6.29 44.42 -12.37
CA ALA A 12 -4.95 44.53 -11.80
C ALA A 12 -4.98 44.64 -10.27
N ARG A 13 -4.91 43.48 -9.60
CA ARG A 13 -4.04 43.16 -8.43
C ARG A 13 -4.52 41.86 -7.76
N VAL A 14 -4.16 40.73 -8.36
CA VAL A 14 -3.96 39.51 -7.55
C VAL A 14 -2.69 39.77 -6.77
N GLY A 15 -2.83 40.14 -5.49
CA GLY A 15 -1.70 40.38 -4.62
C GLY A 15 -0.85 39.12 -4.54
N THR A 16 0.41 39.22 -4.95
CA THR A 16 1.48 38.29 -4.58
C THR A 16 1.81 38.49 -3.10
N GLY A 17 0.82 38.25 -2.23
CA GLY A 17 1.02 38.29 -0.79
C GLY A 17 1.96 37.16 -0.40
N THR A 18 3.09 37.50 0.21
CA THR A 18 3.91 36.53 0.95
C THR A 18 3.00 35.75 1.89
N PRO A 19 3.09 34.41 1.97
CA PRO A 19 2.18 33.60 2.78
C PRO A 19 2.10 34.14 4.21
N ASP A 20 0.87 34.48 4.64
CA ASP A 20 0.58 35.06 5.95
C ASP A 20 1.26 34.24 7.07
N THR A 21 1.83 34.95 8.03
CA THR A 21 2.44 34.39 9.25
C THR A 21 1.53 33.39 9.97
N ARG A 22 0.20 33.55 9.88
CA ARG A 22 -0.79 32.58 10.39
C ARG A 22 -0.80 31.26 9.62
N THR A 23 -0.72 31.30 8.30
CA THR A 23 -0.64 30.12 7.42
C THR A 23 0.66 29.35 7.65
N ARG A 24 1.79 30.05 7.82
CA ARG A 24 3.07 29.41 8.19
C ARG A 24 3.01 28.74 9.56
N ARG A 25 2.42 29.38 10.57
CA ARG A 25 2.26 28.79 11.92
C ARG A 25 1.34 27.57 11.92
N ALA A 26 0.26 27.59 11.15
CA ALA A 26 -0.65 26.44 11.01
C ALA A 26 0.02 25.24 10.34
N LEU A 27 0.82 25.46 9.28
CA LEU A 27 1.58 24.41 8.61
C LEU A 27 2.66 23.81 9.51
N VAL A 28 3.41 24.65 10.24
CA VAL A 28 4.43 24.20 11.20
C VAL A 28 3.81 23.42 12.36
N ALA A 29 2.68 23.88 12.91
CA ALA A 29 1.95 23.19 13.97
C ALA A 29 1.36 21.85 13.50
N GLY A 30 0.89 21.78 12.24
CA GLY A 30 0.43 20.54 11.61
C GLY A 30 1.56 19.53 11.41
N LEU A 31 2.71 19.97 10.89
CA LEU A 31 3.91 19.13 10.75
C LEU A 31 4.39 18.64 12.11
N ALA A 32 4.51 19.53 13.09
CA ALA A 32 4.97 19.18 14.44
C ALA A 32 4.06 18.14 15.11
N ARG A 33 2.75 18.25 14.94
CA ARG A 33 1.79 17.26 15.47
C ARG A 33 1.98 15.90 14.83
N THR A 34 2.04 15.84 13.50
CA THR A 34 2.25 14.58 12.76
C THR A 34 3.59 13.93 13.10
N THR A 35 4.67 14.71 13.17
CA THR A 35 5.99 14.22 13.58
C THR A 35 5.97 13.73 15.03
N SER A 36 5.31 14.46 15.94
CA SER A 36 5.20 14.03 17.35
C SER A 36 4.43 12.72 17.52
N THR A 37 3.37 12.50 16.72
CA THR A 37 2.62 11.24 16.76
C THR A 37 3.43 10.08 16.21
N LEU A 38 4.21 10.29 15.14
CA LEU A 38 5.07 9.24 14.58
C LEU A 38 6.22 8.87 15.52
N VAL A 39 6.88 9.88 16.11
CA VAL A 39 7.94 9.65 17.10
C VAL A 39 7.38 8.95 18.33
N GLY A 40 6.23 9.42 18.85
CA GLY A 40 5.55 8.79 19.97
C GLY A 40 5.18 7.33 19.73
N ALA A 41 4.63 7.02 18.54
CA ALA A 41 4.32 5.64 18.15
C ALA A 41 5.58 4.76 18.06
N THR A 42 6.66 5.26 17.44
CA THR A 42 7.93 4.53 17.35
C THR A 42 8.53 4.26 18.72
N VAL A 43 8.57 5.27 19.61
CA VAL A 43 9.05 5.11 20.99
C VAL A 43 8.18 4.09 21.74
N ALA A 44 6.85 4.17 21.62
CA ALA A 44 5.95 3.22 22.24
C ALA A 44 6.23 1.78 21.76
N ILE A 45 6.43 1.56 20.46
CA ILE A 45 6.77 0.24 19.90
C ILE A 45 8.09 -0.27 20.47
N LEU A 46 9.13 0.58 20.53
CA LEU A 46 10.44 0.20 21.08
C LEU A 46 10.36 -0.14 22.58
N VAL A 47 9.58 0.63 23.34
CA VAL A 47 9.33 0.36 24.77
C VAL A 47 8.59 -0.95 24.95
N VAL A 48 7.51 -1.18 24.20
CA VAL A 48 6.73 -2.43 24.25
C VAL A 48 7.58 -3.63 23.88
N TRP A 49 8.38 -3.56 22.80
CA TRP A 49 9.28 -4.64 22.40
C TRP A 49 10.32 -4.93 23.49
N THR A 50 10.99 -3.90 24.01
CA THR A 50 12.02 -4.08 25.04
C THR A 50 11.42 -4.64 26.34
N ALA A 51 10.26 -4.12 26.76
CA ALA A 51 9.56 -4.61 27.95
C ALA A 51 9.06 -6.05 27.78
N PHE A 52 8.58 -6.41 26.59
CA PHE A 52 8.15 -7.78 26.31
C PHE A 52 9.31 -8.76 26.41
N VAL A 53 10.46 -8.46 25.81
CA VAL A 53 11.64 -9.35 25.87
C VAL A 53 12.17 -9.47 27.30
N SER A 54 12.16 -8.39 28.08
CA SER A 54 12.64 -8.42 29.47
C SER A 54 11.68 -9.11 30.44
N LEU A 55 10.37 -9.08 30.19
CA LEU A 55 9.36 -9.68 31.07
C LEU A 55 9.13 -11.18 30.83
N VAL A 56 9.34 -11.67 29.61
CA VAL A 56 8.99 -13.05 29.21
C VAL A 56 10.14 -14.05 29.44
N ASP A 57 11.29 -13.58 29.94
CA ASP A 57 12.49 -14.39 30.24
C ASP A 57 12.90 -15.32 29.09
N VAL A 58 12.88 -14.78 27.86
CA VAL A 58 13.24 -15.53 26.65
C VAL A 58 14.76 -15.53 26.51
N SER A 59 15.32 -16.67 26.09
CA SER A 59 16.76 -16.78 25.82
C SER A 59 17.27 -15.66 24.90
N PRO A 60 18.30 -14.89 25.30
CA PRO A 60 18.93 -13.85 24.48
C PRO A 60 19.53 -14.38 23.17
N PHE A 61 19.71 -15.69 23.07
CA PHE A 61 20.12 -16.33 21.82
C PHE A 61 19.03 -16.17 20.75
N VAL A 62 17.76 -16.40 21.11
CA VAL A 62 16.62 -16.39 20.20
C VAL A 62 15.96 -15.02 20.10
N ALA A 63 15.68 -14.38 21.24
CA ALA A 63 15.04 -13.08 21.28
C ALA A 63 16.10 -11.97 21.23
N LYS A 64 15.97 -11.06 20.26
CA LYS A 64 16.84 -9.89 20.12
C LYS A 64 16.10 -8.63 20.54
N THR A 65 16.80 -7.76 21.25
CA THR A 65 16.30 -6.44 21.62
C THR A 65 16.48 -5.45 20.47
N PRO A 66 15.81 -4.28 20.49
CA PRO A 66 16.07 -3.23 19.51
C PRO A 66 17.54 -2.81 19.45
N LEU A 67 18.24 -2.84 20.60
CA LEU A 67 19.66 -2.51 20.69
C LEU A 67 20.54 -3.56 19.98
N ASP A 68 20.19 -4.84 20.09
CA ASP A 68 20.93 -5.91 19.40
C ASP A 68 20.79 -5.78 17.88
N VAL A 69 19.58 -5.47 17.40
CA VAL A 69 19.33 -5.20 15.97
C VAL A 69 20.11 -3.96 15.51
N TRP A 70 20.11 -2.88 16.30
CA TRP A 70 20.90 -1.70 16.00
C TRP A 70 22.40 -2.01 15.91
N ARG A 71 22.93 -2.80 16.85
CA ARG A 71 24.34 -3.18 16.85
C ARG A 71 24.72 -4.00 15.62
N TYR A 72 23.93 -5.02 15.33
CA TYR A 72 24.10 -5.88 14.16
C TYR A 72 24.11 -5.09 12.84
N LEU A 73 23.23 -4.09 12.73
CA LEU A 73 23.09 -3.28 11.53
C LEU A 73 24.12 -2.16 11.40
N PHE A 74 24.67 -1.63 12.50
CA PHE A 74 25.43 -0.38 12.44
C PHE A 74 26.79 -0.38 13.14
N THR A 75 26.95 -1.12 14.25
CA THR A 75 28.14 -1.00 15.10
C THR A 75 29.06 -2.21 15.06
N ASP A 76 28.53 -3.40 14.75
CA ASP A 76 29.34 -4.62 14.70
C ASP A 76 30.38 -4.53 13.57
N PRO A 77 31.54 -5.21 13.71
CA PRO A 77 32.59 -5.16 12.69
C PRO A 77 32.12 -5.62 11.30
N THR A 78 31.14 -6.53 11.27
CA THR A 78 30.53 -7.07 10.05
C THR A 78 29.32 -6.27 9.57
N ALA A 79 28.94 -5.18 10.24
CA ALA A 79 27.70 -4.43 9.98
C ALA A 79 27.57 -3.97 8.52
N ALA A 80 28.67 -3.59 7.86
CA ALA A 80 28.63 -3.24 6.43
C ALA A 80 28.22 -4.43 5.54
N ALA A 81 28.77 -5.62 5.81
CA ALA A 81 28.40 -6.84 5.11
C ALA A 81 26.97 -7.27 5.45
N SER A 82 26.56 -7.16 6.71
CA SER A 82 25.18 -7.43 7.16
C SER A 82 24.15 -6.58 6.41
N ARG A 83 24.40 -5.27 6.29
CA ARG A 83 23.55 -4.35 5.51
C ARG A 83 23.52 -4.70 4.03
N ALA A 84 24.67 -5.06 3.45
CA ALA A 84 24.74 -5.43 2.04
C ALA A 84 23.96 -6.72 1.75
N GLY A 85 24.07 -7.74 2.61
CA GLY A 85 23.33 -9.00 2.47
C GLY A 85 21.83 -8.81 2.58
N ILE A 86 21.37 -8.15 3.65
CA ILE A 86 19.94 -7.84 3.84
C ILE A 86 19.43 -6.94 2.69
N GLY A 87 20.23 -5.95 2.27
CA GLY A 87 19.87 -5.06 1.17
C GLY A 87 19.70 -5.77 -0.16
N ALA A 88 20.58 -6.72 -0.49
CA ALA A 88 20.47 -7.51 -1.72
C ALA A 88 19.20 -8.37 -1.73
N ALA A 89 18.91 -9.06 -0.63
CA ALA A 89 17.69 -9.84 -0.48
C ALA A 89 16.43 -8.96 -0.51
N LEU A 90 16.48 -7.77 0.11
CA LEU A 90 15.38 -6.81 0.12
C LEU A 90 15.03 -6.35 -1.29
N VAL A 91 16.02 -6.09 -2.14
CA VAL A 91 15.78 -5.66 -3.53
C VAL A 91 15.00 -6.72 -4.31
N VAL A 92 15.32 -8.01 -4.12
CA VAL A 92 14.58 -9.11 -4.74
C VAL A 92 13.12 -9.11 -4.24
N THR A 93 12.91 -9.03 -2.93
CA THR A 93 11.56 -9.00 -2.34
C THR A 93 10.74 -7.82 -2.78
N LEU A 94 11.35 -6.63 -2.92
CA LEU A 94 10.66 -5.46 -3.44
C LEU A 94 10.28 -5.63 -4.92
N GLY A 95 11.13 -6.28 -5.72
CA GLY A 95 10.83 -6.62 -7.11
C GLY A 95 9.65 -7.59 -7.20
N ASP A 96 9.69 -8.68 -6.44
CA ASP A 96 8.64 -9.69 -6.37
C ASP A 96 7.31 -9.11 -5.86
N ALA A 97 7.37 -8.28 -4.81
CA ALA A 97 6.21 -7.58 -4.27
C ALA A 97 5.63 -6.58 -5.26
N ALA A 98 6.47 -5.88 -6.04
CA ALA A 98 6.02 -4.94 -7.07
C ALA A 98 5.32 -5.65 -8.23
N LEU A 99 5.85 -6.81 -8.67
CA LEU A 99 5.22 -7.63 -9.70
C LEU A 99 3.86 -8.17 -9.23
N GLY A 100 3.80 -8.75 -8.02
CA GLY A 100 2.56 -9.24 -7.43
C GLY A 100 1.54 -8.13 -7.20
N PHE A 101 1.98 -6.98 -6.71
CA PHE A 101 1.15 -5.77 -6.55
C PHE A 101 0.56 -5.32 -7.90
N GLY A 102 1.41 -5.11 -8.90
CA GLY A 102 0.99 -4.61 -10.21
C GLY A 102 0.00 -5.56 -10.88
N LEU A 103 0.33 -6.85 -10.95
CA LEU A 103 -0.53 -7.86 -11.55
C LEU A 103 -1.85 -7.99 -10.79
N GLY A 104 -1.82 -8.10 -9.46
CA GLY A 104 -3.01 -8.26 -8.63
C GLY A 104 -3.94 -7.04 -8.68
N LEU A 105 -3.38 -5.83 -8.64
CA LEU A 105 -4.15 -4.59 -8.67
C LEU A 105 -4.79 -4.35 -10.05
N VAL A 106 -4.07 -4.63 -11.13
CA VAL A 106 -4.61 -4.52 -12.50
C VAL A 106 -5.75 -5.53 -12.71
N LEU A 107 -5.57 -6.77 -12.28
CA LEU A 107 -6.63 -7.79 -12.35
C LEU A 107 -7.84 -7.39 -11.50
N ALA A 108 -7.62 -6.88 -10.28
CA ALA A 108 -8.68 -6.42 -9.41
C ALA A 108 -9.47 -5.27 -10.05
N ALA A 109 -8.79 -4.27 -10.59
CA ALA A 109 -9.43 -3.15 -11.29
C ALA A 109 -10.20 -3.62 -12.52
N ALA A 110 -9.62 -4.49 -13.34
CA ALA A 110 -10.26 -5.02 -14.55
C ALA A 110 -11.56 -5.79 -14.21
N VAL A 111 -11.51 -6.70 -13.23
CA VAL A 111 -12.69 -7.46 -12.80
C VAL A 111 -13.73 -6.55 -12.15
N THR A 112 -13.30 -5.54 -11.37
CA THR A 112 -14.21 -4.55 -10.79
C THR A 112 -14.97 -3.77 -11.87
N VAL A 113 -14.27 -3.30 -12.90
CA VAL A 113 -14.88 -2.59 -14.04
C VAL A 113 -15.82 -3.52 -14.81
N LEU A 114 -15.42 -4.77 -15.03
CA LEU A 114 -16.28 -5.78 -15.65
C LEU A 114 -17.57 -5.98 -14.85
N PHE A 115 -17.47 -6.16 -13.53
CA PHE A 115 -18.63 -6.37 -12.65
C PHE A 115 -19.57 -5.17 -12.62
N HIS A 116 -19.04 -3.95 -12.75
CA HIS A 116 -19.87 -2.75 -12.87
C HIS A 116 -20.82 -2.81 -14.08
N PHE A 117 -20.32 -3.23 -15.25
CA PHE A 117 -21.13 -3.32 -16.47
C PHE A 117 -21.96 -4.62 -16.55
N PHE A 118 -21.49 -5.71 -15.94
CA PHE A 118 -22.14 -7.03 -15.97
C PHE A 118 -22.66 -7.44 -14.58
N ARG A 119 -23.71 -6.76 -14.11
CA ARG A 119 -24.29 -6.96 -12.77
C ARG A 119 -24.71 -8.41 -12.47
N THR A 120 -25.09 -9.19 -13.48
CA THR A 120 -25.42 -10.62 -13.30
C THR A 120 -24.17 -11.41 -12.90
N ALA A 121 -23.06 -11.22 -13.62
CA ALA A 121 -21.79 -11.87 -13.31
C ALA A 121 -21.28 -11.48 -11.92
N GLU A 122 -21.38 -10.19 -11.57
CA GLU A 122 -21.06 -9.68 -10.24
C GLU A 122 -21.85 -10.41 -9.13
N LYS A 123 -23.18 -10.48 -9.25
CA LYS A 123 -24.04 -11.13 -8.25
C LYS A 123 -23.75 -12.63 -8.11
N MET A 124 -23.42 -13.30 -9.21
CA MET A 124 -23.12 -14.74 -9.20
C MET A 124 -21.73 -15.05 -8.65
N LEU A 125 -20.72 -14.24 -9.00
CA LEU A 125 -19.32 -14.55 -8.71
C LEU A 125 -18.83 -13.94 -7.39
N THR A 126 -19.37 -12.80 -6.95
CA THR A 126 -18.88 -12.12 -5.73
C THR A 126 -18.94 -13.03 -4.48
N PRO A 127 -20.04 -13.78 -4.20
CA PRO A 127 -20.07 -14.69 -3.06
C PRO A 127 -19.02 -15.79 -3.14
N THR A 128 -18.83 -16.37 -4.33
CA THR A 128 -17.85 -17.42 -4.58
C THR A 128 -16.41 -16.93 -4.43
N ILE A 129 -16.09 -15.76 -5.00
CA ILE A 129 -14.77 -15.13 -4.87
C ILE A 129 -14.49 -14.78 -3.39
N SER A 130 -15.49 -14.26 -2.67
CA SER A 130 -15.36 -13.99 -1.24
C SER A 130 -15.13 -15.26 -0.42
N ALA A 131 -15.78 -16.37 -0.78
CA ALA A 131 -15.59 -17.66 -0.12
C ALA A 131 -14.21 -18.25 -0.43
N LEU A 132 -13.72 -18.14 -1.67
CA LEU A 132 -12.38 -18.59 -2.07
C LEU A 132 -11.27 -17.88 -1.28
N HIS A 133 -11.48 -16.61 -0.93
CA HIS A 133 -10.53 -15.85 -0.11
C HIS A 133 -10.39 -16.39 1.33
N ALA A 134 -11.36 -17.18 1.82
CA ALA A 134 -11.23 -17.83 3.12
C ALA A 134 -10.21 -18.98 3.10
N ILE A 135 -9.83 -19.48 1.92
CA ILE A 135 -8.80 -20.51 1.79
C ILE A 135 -7.43 -19.87 2.04
N PRO A 136 -6.66 -20.33 3.05
CA PRO A 136 -5.34 -19.78 3.32
C PRO A 136 -4.42 -19.91 2.10
N MET A 137 -3.78 -18.82 1.69
CA MET A 137 -2.90 -18.83 0.52
C MET A 137 -1.72 -19.80 0.69
N VAL A 138 -1.23 -19.99 1.92
CA VAL A 138 -0.16 -20.95 2.23
C VAL A 138 -0.49 -22.37 1.76
N THR A 139 -1.77 -22.76 1.75
CA THR A 139 -2.23 -24.07 1.27
C THR A 139 -2.29 -24.16 -0.25
N VAL A 140 -2.59 -23.05 -0.93
CA VAL A 140 -2.78 -23.00 -2.39
C VAL A 140 -1.46 -22.71 -3.11
N ALA A 141 -0.54 -21.98 -2.50
CA ALA A 141 0.72 -21.55 -3.09
C ALA A 141 1.53 -22.72 -3.70
N PRO A 142 1.70 -23.90 -3.07
CA PRO A 142 2.42 -25.02 -3.68
C PRO A 142 1.81 -25.49 -5.01
N ILE A 143 0.48 -25.42 -5.15
CA ILE A 143 -0.22 -25.76 -6.40
C ILE A 143 0.09 -24.71 -7.48
N LEU A 144 0.09 -23.42 -7.11
CA LEU A 144 0.46 -22.35 -8.03
C LEU A 144 1.92 -22.48 -8.49
N VAL A 145 2.83 -22.88 -7.60
CA VAL A 145 4.22 -23.18 -7.95
C VAL A 145 4.31 -24.35 -8.93
N LEU A 146 3.50 -25.39 -8.75
CA LEU A 146 3.47 -26.53 -9.67
C LEU A 146 2.99 -26.13 -11.07
N ILE A 147 2.01 -25.23 -11.16
CA ILE A 147 1.41 -24.78 -12.42
C ILE A 147 2.27 -23.74 -13.14
N PHE A 148 2.73 -22.72 -12.41
CA PHE A 148 3.38 -21.53 -12.98
C PHE A 148 4.91 -21.55 -12.82
N GLY A 149 5.45 -22.55 -12.12
CA GLY A 149 6.87 -22.70 -11.86
C GLY A 149 7.38 -21.81 -10.72
N ARG A 150 8.70 -21.86 -10.52
CA ARG A 150 9.44 -21.14 -9.45
C ARG A 150 10.06 -19.81 -9.91
N GLY A 151 9.85 -19.43 -11.16
CA GLY A 151 10.39 -18.19 -11.72
C GLY A 151 9.62 -16.94 -11.28
N PRO A 152 10.07 -15.75 -11.73
CA PRO A 152 9.46 -14.47 -11.36
C PRO A 152 7.96 -14.40 -11.66
N PHE A 153 7.50 -15.06 -12.73
CA PHE A 153 6.08 -15.12 -13.07
C PHE A 153 5.26 -15.89 -12.03
N GLY A 154 5.74 -17.06 -11.57
CA GLY A 154 5.04 -17.84 -10.54
C GLY A 154 4.96 -17.08 -9.21
N VAL A 155 6.04 -16.39 -8.83
CA VAL A 155 6.07 -15.51 -7.66
C VAL A 155 5.06 -14.36 -7.79
N ALA A 156 5.02 -13.71 -8.95
CA ALA A 156 4.06 -12.65 -9.24
C ALA A 156 2.60 -13.16 -9.16
N VAL A 157 2.31 -14.37 -9.63
CA VAL A 157 0.97 -14.97 -9.56
C VAL A 157 0.53 -15.22 -8.12
N ILE A 158 1.42 -15.75 -7.27
CA ILE A 158 1.12 -15.96 -5.85
C ILE A 158 0.84 -14.63 -5.14
N GLY A 159 1.72 -13.63 -5.35
CA GLY A 159 1.53 -12.29 -4.80
C GLY A 159 0.25 -11.62 -5.31
N ALA A 160 -0.04 -11.75 -6.61
CA ALA A 160 -1.25 -11.22 -7.22
C ALA A 160 -2.51 -11.86 -6.67
N ALA A 161 -2.52 -13.17 -6.42
CA ALA A 161 -3.68 -13.86 -5.87
C ALA A 161 -4.04 -13.39 -4.45
N ILE A 162 -3.04 -13.03 -3.63
CA ILE A 162 -3.25 -12.44 -2.30
C ILE A 162 -3.80 -11.01 -2.40
N VAL A 163 -3.28 -10.23 -3.35
CA VAL A 163 -3.70 -8.83 -3.57
C VAL A 163 -5.10 -8.73 -4.17
N PHE A 164 -5.41 -9.62 -5.12
CA PHE A 164 -6.53 -9.52 -6.04
C PHE A 164 -7.89 -9.39 -5.34
N VAL A 165 -8.24 -10.34 -4.47
CA VAL A 165 -9.61 -10.40 -3.90
C VAL A 165 -9.92 -9.20 -2.98
N PRO A 166 -9.13 -8.88 -1.95
CA PRO A 166 -9.44 -7.75 -1.08
C PRO A 166 -9.41 -6.42 -1.83
N ALA A 167 -8.51 -6.25 -2.81
CA ALA A 167 -8.47 -5.06 -3.65
C ALA A 167 -9.73 -4.94 -4.50
N MET A 168 -10.14 -6.01 -5.18
CA MET A 168 -11.34 -6.04 -6.02
C MET A 168 -12.59 -5.70 -5.23
N LEU A 169 -12.79 -6.31 -4.06
CA LEU A 169 -13.96 -6.05 -3.21
C LEU A 169 -14.01 -4.59 -2.76
N THR A 170 -12.87 -4.02 -2.35
CA THR A 170 -12.76 -2.62 -1.94
C THR A 170 -13.01 -1.66 -3.10
N MET A 171 -12.43 -1.94 -4.27
CA MET A 171 -12.63 -1.14 -5.48
C MET A 171 -14.09 -1.15 -5.94
N LEU A 172 -14.77 -2.30 -5.83
CA LEU A 172 -16.18 -2.44 -6.16
C LEU A 172 -17.07 -1.64 -5.22
N GLN A 173 -16.75 -1.63 -3.92
CA GLN A 173 -17.41 -0.75 -2.94
C GLN A 173 -17.21 0.72 -3.31
N GLY A 174 -16.01 1.11 -3.77
CA GLY A 174 -15.71 2.46 -4.24
C GLY A 174 -16.57 2.90 -5.42
N ILE A 175 -16.74 2.05 -6.43
CA ILE A 175 -17.64 2.38 -7.56
C ILE A 175 -19.08 2.61 -7.06
N ARG A 176 -19.51 1.85 -6.06
CA ARG A 176 -20.87 1.92 -5.49
C ARG A 176 -21.09 3.09 -4.53
N SER A 177 -20.05 3.83 -4.15
CA SER A 177 -20.18 4.98 -3.25
C SER A 177 -20.66 6.25 -3.94
N ALA A 178 -20.78 6.25 -5.28
CA ALA A 178 -21.29 7.39 -6.03
C ALA A 178 -22.76 7.68 -5.67
N PRO A 179 -23.12 8.94 -5.34
CA PRO A 179 -24.50 9.31 -5.03
C PRO A 179 -25.44 8.99 -6.19
N ARG A 180 -26.60 8.41 -5.88
CA ARG A 180 -27.63 8.13 -6.90
C ARG A 180 -28.06 9.39 -7.62
N THR A 181 -28.17 10.51 -6.91
CA THR A 181 -28.53 11.82 -7.47
C THR A 181 -27.59 12.26 -8.60
N ASP A 182 -26.28 12.02 -8.47
CA ASP A 182 -25.30 12.41 -9.50
C ASP A 182 -25.39 11.49 -10.74
N LEU A 183 -25.66 10.21 -10.52
CA LEU A 183 -25.91 9.24 -11.58
C LEU A 183 -27.22 9.53 -12.32
N ASP A 184 -28.29 9.85 -11.60
CA ASP A 184 -29.59 10.21 -12.15
C ASP A 184 -29.50 11.53 -12.93
N MET A 185 -28.73 12.51 -12.43
CA MET A 185 -28.44 13.74 -13.17
C MET A 185 -27.70 13.43 -14.48
N CYS A 186 -26.68 12.57 -14.46
CA CYS A 186 -25.99 12.15 -15.68
C CYS A 186 -26.95 11.52 -16.69
N ALA A 187 -27.86 10.66 -16.25
CA ALA A 187 -28.88 10.04 -17.09
C ALA A 187 -29.89 11.07 -17.65
N ALA A 188 -30.34 12.03 -16.82
CA ALA A 188 -31.27 13.08 -17.23
C ALA A 188 -30.70 14.00 -18.33
N PHE A 189 -29.38 14.21 -18.34
CA PHE A 189 -28.68 14.93 -19.41
C PHE A 189 -28.30 14.04 -20.62
N GLY A 190 -28.83 12.82 -20.72
CA GLY A 190 -28.59 11.91 -21.85
C GLY A 190 -27.27 11.13 -21.78
N GLY A 191 -26.64 11.04 -20.60
CA GLY A 191 -25.42 10.28 -20.39
C GLY A 191 -25.64 8.76 -20.55
N SER A 192 -24.70 8.10 -21.23
CA SER A 192 -24.66 6.63 -21.33
C SER A 192 -24.16 5.98 -20.03
N SER A 193 -24.30 4.66 -19.89
CA SER A 193 -23.71 3.91 -18.76
C SER A 193 -22.20 4.11 -18.65
N TRP A 194 -21.50 4.21 -19.79
CA TRP A 194 -20.06 4.53 -19.80
C TRP A 194 -19.80 5.95 -19.31
N SER A 195 -20.65 6.92 -19.68
CA SER A 195 -20.56 8.30 -19.21
C SER A 195 -20.77 8.37 -17.69
N ALA A 196 -21.78 7.68 -17.17
CA ALA A 196 -22.06 7.58 -15.74
C ALA A 196 -20.88 6.92 -14.99
N PHE A 197 -20.29 5.87 -15.54
CA PHE A 197 -19.09 5.25 -14.96
C PHE A 197 -17.89 6.20 -14.96
N ALA A 198 -17.47 6.67 -16.13
CA ALA A 198 -16.21 7.40 -16.29
C ALA A 198 -16.25 8.81 -15.71
N ARG A 199 -17.41 9.48 -15.70
CA ARG A 199 -17.54 10.87 -15.25
C ARG A 199 -18.13 11.04 -13.86
N VAL A 200 -18.78 10.00 -13.31
CA VAL A 200 -19.38 10.07 -11.97
C VAL A 200 -18.78 8.98 -11.09
N ALA A 201 -19.04 7.71 -11.39
CA ALA A 201 -18.69 6.63 -10.47
C ALA A 201 -17.19 6.49 -10.22
N LEU A 202 -16.36 6.54 -11.27
CA LEU A 202 -14.92 6.38 -11.17
C LEU A 202 -14.26 7.54 -10.39
N PRO A 203 -14.55 8.83 -10.67
CA PRO A 203 -14.08 9.95 -9.84
C PRO A 203 -14.43 9.82 -8.35
N HIS A 204 -15.66 9.42 -8.02
CA HIS A 204 -16.06 9.16 -6.63
C HIS A 204 -15.33 7.96 -6.01
N ALA A 205 -14.96 6.96 -6.82
CA ALA A 205 -14.29 5.76 -6.36
C ALA A 205 -12.78 5.95 -6.12
N VAL A 206 -12.16 6.99 -6.67
CA VAL A 206 -10.69 7.16 -6.62
C VAL A 206 -10.11 7.09 -5.20
N PRO A 207 -10.64 7.79 -4.17
CA PRO A 207 -10.12 7.67 -2.81
C PRO A 207 -10.15 6.23 -2.29
N THR A 208 -11.24 5.51 -2.58
CA THR A 208 -11.41 4.10 -2.18
C THR A 208 -10.46 3.17 -2.95
N TRP A 209 -10.20 3.45 -4.23
CA TRP A 209 -9.24 2.70 -5.03
C TRP A 209 -7.80 2.91 -4.55
N PHE A 210 -7.44 4.12 -4.12
CA PHE A 210 -6.16 4.36 -3.44
C PHE A 210 -6.09 3.69 -2.07
N ALA A 211 -7.19 3.65 -1.31
CA ALA A 211 -7.25 2.88 -0.08
C ALA A 211 -7.02 1.38 -0.34
N ALA A 212 -7.62 0.83 -1.40
CA ALA A 212 -7.37 -0.54 -1.85
C ALA A 212 -5.89 -0.75 -2.23
N ALA A 213 -5.29 0.20 -2.96
CA ALA A 213 -3.87 0.15 -3.33
C ALA A 213 -2.94 0.17 -2.09
N ARG A 214 -3.25 0.97 -1.06
CA ARG A 214 -2.46 0.97 0.19
C ARG A 214 -2.47 -0.38 0.91
N VAL A 215 -3.64 -1.00 1.01
CA VAL A 215 -3.76 -2.34 1.58
C VAL A 215 -3.01 -3.35 0.71
N ALA A 216 -3.16 -3.24 -0.61
CA ALA A 216 -2.47 -4.09 -1.57
C ALA A 216 -0.94 -4.03 -1.46
N VAL A 217 -0.34 -2.88 -1.15
CA VAL A 217 1.11 -2.79 -0.88
C VAL A 217 1.53 -3.70 0.26
N THR A 218 0.80 -3.65 1.39
CA THR A 218 1.16 -4.47 2.55
C THR A 218 0.95 -5.95 2.27
N SER A 219 -0.15 -6.28 1.58
CA SER A 219 -0.48 -7.66 1.19
C SER A 219 0.48 -8.21 0.13
N SER A 220 1.01 -7.38 -0.76
CA SER A 220 1.95 -7.82 -1.80
C SER A 220 3.32 -8.16 -1.22
N VAL A 221 3.78 -7.43 -0.20
CA VAL A 221 4.99 -7.79 0.55
C VAL A 221 4.81 -9.13 1.24
N VAL A 222 3.67 -9.35 1.90
CA VAL A 222 3.35 -10.67 2.50
C VAL A 222 3.32 -11.76 1.43
N GLY A 223 2.76 -11.47 0.26
CA GLY A 223 2.72 -12.41 -0.86
C GLY A 223 4.08 -12.73 -1.45
N ALA A 224 4.96 -11.73 -1.59
CA ALA A 224 6.35 -11.94 -1.98
C ALA A 224 7.06 -12.83 -0.96
N LEU A 225 6.98 -12.54 0.34
CA LEU A 225 7.61 -13.39 1.36
C LEU A 225 7.12 -14.84 1.30
N LEU A 226 5.82 -15.07 1.15
CA LEU A 226 5.24 -16.41 1.02
C LEU A 226 5.72 -17.12 -0.24
N ALA A 227 5.80 -16.40 -1.37
CA ALA A 227 6.26 -16.95 -2.63
C ALA A 227 7.76 -17.23 -2.61
N GLU A 228 8.57 -16.34 -2.06
CA GLU A 228 10.00 -16.54 -1.83
C GLU A 228 10.25 -17.75 -0.94
N TRP A 229 9.44 -17.90 0.10
CA TRP A 229 9.54 -19.02 1.03
C TRP A 229 9.21 -20.38 0.38
N LEU A 230 8.13 -20.44 -0.42
CA LEU A 230 7.60 -21.71 -0.95
C LEU A 230 8.07 -22.03 -2.38
N ALA A 231 8.43 -21.02 -3.17
CA ALA A 231 8.71 -21.13 -4.60
C ALA A 231 10.20 -20.94 -4.90
N SER A 232 10.72 -19.72 -4.77
CA SER A 232 12.05 -19.38 -5.31
C SER A 232 13.19 -19.68 -4.35
N GLY A 233 13.00 -19.48 -3.04
CA GLY A 233 14.06 -19.49 -2.04
C GLY A 233 14.95 -18.24 -2.06
N GLU A 234 14.66 -17.28 -2.93
CA GLU A 234 15.42 -16.04 -3.10
C GLU A 234 14.79 -14.89 -2.33
N GLY A 235 15.53 -13.80 -2.12
CA GLY A 235 15.04 -12.63 -1.38
C GLY A 235 14.91 -12.82 0.13
N LEU A 236 14.26 -11.87 0.81
CA LEU A 236 14.17 -11.84 2.27
C LEU A 236 13.36 -13.00 2.83
N GLY A 237 12.27 -13.42 2.22
CA GLY A 237 11.47 -14.55 2.68
C GLY A 237 12.29 -15.84 2.69
N GLY A 238 13.05 -16.11 1.62
CA GLY A 238 13.97 -17.23 1.55
C GLY A 238 15.15 -17.10 2.53
N GLN A 239 15.73 -15.90 2.65
CA GLN A 239 16.82 -15.63 3.59
C GLN A 239 16.37 -15.84 5.05
N MET A 240 15.22 -15.30 5.44
CA MET A 240 14.70 -15.43 6.81
C MET A 240 14.43 -16.88 7.19
N LEU A 241 13.97 -17.72 6.24
CA LEU A 241 13.87 -19.15 6.47
C LEU A 241 15.24 -19.79 6.74
N ARG A 242 16.26 -19.46 5.93
CA ARG A 242 17.62 -19.95 6.16
C ARG A 242 18.16 -19.49 7.50
N ASP A 243 17.99 -18.21 7.83
CA ASP A 243 18.44 -17.62 9.09
C ASP A 243 17.83 -18.32 10.31
N ALA A 244 16.54 -18.70 10.23
CA ALA A 244 15.88 -19.46 11.27
C ALA A 244 16.44 -20.88 11.42
N ASN A 245 16.76 -21.56 10.31
CA ASN A 245 17.31 -22.92 10.31
C ASN A 245 18.80 -22.98 10.69
N GLU A 246 19.56 -21.93 10.39
CA GLU A 246 20.97 -21.77 10.72
C GLU A 246 21.20 -21.12 12.10
N PHE A 247 20.11 -20.79 12.81
CA PHE A 247 20.12 -20.08 14.10
C PHE A 247 20.79 -18.69 14.05
N GLU A 248 20.81 -18.06 12.88
CA GLU A 248 21.30 -16.69 12.65
C GLU A 248 20.24 -15.65 13.07
N PHE A 249 19.79 -15.72 14.32
CA PHE A 249 18.67 -14.92 14.82
C PHE A 249 18.95 -13.40 14.77
N ALA A 250 20.21 -12.97 14.90
CA ALA A 250 20.54 -11.56 14.73
C ALA A 250 20.18 -11.05 13.32
N ARG A 251 20.50 -11.83 12.27
CA ARG A 251 20.16 -11.52 10.89
C ARG A 251 18.66 -11.62 10.63
N LEU A 252 17.99 -12.63 11.21
CA LEU A 252 16.53 -12.80 11.12
C LEU A 252 15.78 -11.58 11.66
N TRP A 253 16.05 -11.17 12.91
CA TRP A 253 15.40 -10.03 13.55
C TRP A 253 15.72 -8.71 12.81
N ALA A 254 16.97 -8.52 12.38
CA ALA A 254 17.35 -7.36 11.59
C ALA A 254 16.59 -7.30 10.26
N SER A 255 16.40 -8.43 9.58
CA SER A 255 15.64 -8.54 8.33
C SER A 255 14.16 -8.18 8.52
N VAL A 256 13.53 -8.67 9.61
CA VAL A 256 12.15 -8.28 9.98
C VAL A 256 12.05 -6.75 10.15
N VAL A 257 12.96 -6.14 10.90
CA VAL A 257 12.94 -4.70 11.20
C VAL A 257 13.14 -3.88 9.92
N VAL A 258 14.14 -4.23 9.10
CA VAL A 258 14.41 -3.53 7.84
C VAL A 258 13.19 -3.62 6.91
N LEU A 259 12.62 -4.80 6.74
CA LEU A 259 11.43 -4.97 5.91
C LEU A 259 10.22 -4.18 6.44
N THR A 260 10.02 -4.17 7.76
CA THR A 260 8.93 -3.41 8.39
C THR A 260 9.07 -1.91 8.13
N VAL A 261 10.28 -1.35 8.30
CA VAL A 261 10.55 0.06 8.03
C VAL A 261 10.27 0.38 6.56
N VAL A 262 10.77 -0.45 5.63
CA VAL A 262 10.56 -0.24 4.19
C VAL A 262 9.08 -0.35 3.81
N CYS A 263 8.36 -1.33 4.34
CA CYS A 263 6.92 -1.50 4.09
C CYS A 263 6.12 -0.28 4.57
N VAL A 264 6.43 0.25 5.77
CA VAL A 264 5.83 1.49 6.27
C VAL A 264 6.14 2.67 5.34
N LEU A 265 7.39 2.82 4.88
CA LEU A 265 7.76 3.89 3.96
C LEU A 265 6.98 3.82 2.64
N ILE A 266 6.83 2.63 2.05
CA ILE A 266 6.05 2.44 0.81
C ILE A 266 4.56 2.72 1.06
N TYR A 267 4.00 2.24 2.17
CA TYR A 267 2.62 2.50 2.55
C TYR A 267 2.35 4.02 2.66
N GLN A 268 3.24 4.75 3.33
CA GLN A 268 3.14 6.21 3.47
C GLN A 268 3.27 6.92 2.12
N LEU A 269 4.17 6.45 1.25
CA LEU A 269 4.33 7.01 -0.10
C LEU A 269 3.04 6.91 -0.91
N VAL A 270 2.33 5.78 -0.86
CA VAL A 270 1.04 5.63 -1.54
C VAL A 270 -0.02 6.57 -0.94
N GLY A 271 -0.03 6.78 0.38
CA GLY A 271 -0.92 7.76 1.01
C GLY A 271 -0.66 9.22 0.59
N LEU A 272 0.61 9.57 0.35
CA LEU A 272 0.97 10.88 -0.19
C LEU A 272 0.47 11.03 -1.64
N LEU A 273 0.61 9.98 -2.47
CA LEU A 273 0.09 9.97 -3.83
C LEU A 273 -1.44 10.10 -3.87
N GLU A 274 -2.17 9.42 -2.98
CA GLU A 274 -3.63 9.59 -2.84
C GLU A 274 -3.99 11.05 -2.56
N THR A 275 -3.32 11.66 -1.58
CA THR A 275 -3.61 13.04 -1.16
C THR A 275 -3.36 14.02 -2.32
N PHE A 276 -2.29 13.81 -3.06
CA PHE A 276 -1.95 14.62 -4.23
C PHE A 276 -2.99 14.49 -5.35
N VAL A 277 -3.38 13.25 -5.71
CA VAL A 277 -4.34 13.00 -6.79
C VAL A 277 -5.75 13.50 -6.42
N THR A 278 -6.19 13.25 -5.19
CA THR A 278 -7.50 13.73 -4.70
C THR A 278 -7.57 15.25 -4.64
N ALA A 279 -6.49 15.92 -4.25
CA ALA A 279 -6.41 17.39 -4.28
C ALA A 279 -6.54 17.96 -5.70
N GLN A 280 -5.94 17.32 -6.71
CA GLN A 280 -6.08 17.76 -8.11
C GLN A 280 -7.49 17.60 -8.66
N MET A 281 -8.24 16.59 -8.21
CA MET A 281 -9.61 16.34 -8.66
C MET A 281 -10.65 17.25 -7.98
N GLY A 282 -10.26 18.10 -7.02
CA GLY A 282 -11.19 18.93 -6.26
C GLY A 282 -12.13 18.15 -5.33
N VAL A 283 -11.89 16.85 -5.15
CA VAL A 283 -12.62 15.97 -4.24
C VAL A 283 -12.11 16.26 -2.83
N THR A 284 -12.64 17.31 -2.22
CA THR A 284 -12.38 17.62 -0.81
C THR A 284 -13.37 16.84 0.06
N ARG A 285 -12.84 16.21 1.13
CA ARG A 285 -13.59 15.36 2.07
C ARG A 285 -14.61 16.14 2.88
#